data_AF-A0A962LJ67-F1
#
_entry.id   AF-A0A962LJ67-F1
#
_cell.length_a   1.000
_cell.length_b   1.000
_cell.length_c   1.000
_cell.angle_alpha   90.00
_cell.angle_beta   90.00
_cell.angle_gamma   90.00
#
_symmetry.space_group_name_H-M   'P 1'
#
loop_
_entity.id
_entity.type
_entity.pdbx_description
1 polymer ?
#
loop_
_entity_poly.entity_id
_entity_poly.type
_entity_poly.pdbx_seq_one_letter_code
_entity_poly.pdbx_strand_id
1 'polypeptide(L)'
;MKRLRHIITLIILLAAVALGVLFALQNTQLVPLDLLVYSFEPRSLALWVLSAFALGGVAGLVVSSAYMLQSRAALGSARRQLARARTELDRQGATEPGAGV
;
A
#
# COMPACT_ATOMS: atom_id res chain seq x y z
N MET A 1 0.47 19.98 4.98
CA MET A 1 -0.15 18.73 4.49
C MET A 1 0.59 17.44 4.89
N LYS A 2 1.87 17.23 4.53
CA LYS A 2 2.57 15.94 4.80
C LYS A 2 2.76 15.62 6.29
N ARG A 3 3.06 16.62 7.14
CA ARG A 3 3.23 16.40 8.60
C ARG A 3 1.90 16.08 9.29
N LEU A 4 0.84 16.81 8.96
CA LEU A 4 -0.51 16.53 9.46
C LEU A 4 -0.95 15.10 9.12
N ARG A 5 -0.73 14.68 7.87
CA ARG A 5 -1.02 13.29 7.46
C ARG A 5 -0.25 12.27 8.29
N HIS A 6 1.06 12.48 8.52
CA HIS A 6 1.85 11.57 9.38
C HIS A 6 1.34 11.54 10.82
N ILE A 7 0.99 12.69 11.40
CA ILE A 7 0.45 12.76 12.76
C ILE A 7 -0.88 11.99 12.84
N ILE A 8 -1.79 12.21 11.89
CA ILE A 8 -3.06 11.49 11.82
C ILE A 8 -2.81 9.98 11.67
N THR A 9 -1.91 9.57 10.78
CA THR A 9 -1.55 8.15 10.63
C THR A 9 -0.98 7.56 11.92
N LEU A 10 -0.12 8.29 12.64
CA LEU A 10 0.44 7.86 13.91
C LEU A 10 -0.65 7.71 14.99
N ILE A 11 -1.58 8.67 15.08
CA ILE A 11 -2.71 8.61 16.01
C ILE A 11 -3.59 7.40 15.70
N ILE A 12 -3.92 7.17 14.43
CA ILE A 12 -4.71 6.00 14.00
C ILE A 12 -3.97 4.70 14.38
N LEU A 13 -2.66 4.64 14.15
CA LEU A 13 -1.86 3.46 14.49
C LEU A 13 -1.86 3.20 16.00
N LEU A 14 -1.65 4.24 16.82
CA LEU A 14 -1.70 4.13 18.27
C LEU A 14 -3.09 3.71 18.76
N ALA A 15 -4.15 4.29 18.20
CA ALA A 15 -5.52 3.92 18.52
C ALA A 15 -5.79 2.45 18.16
N ALA A 16 -5.33 1.98 16.99
CA ALA A 16 -5.47 0.59 16.58
C ALA A 16 -4.75 -0.37 17.53
N VAL A 17 -3.53 -0.02 17.96
CA VAL A 17 -2.79 -0.82 18.96
C VAL A 17 -3.52 -0.84 20.30
N ALA A 18 -3.94 0.32 20.80
CA ALA A 18 -4.65 0.43 22.08
C ALA A 18 -5.97 -0.37 22.07
N LEU A 19 -6.76 -0.26 20.99
CA LEU A 19 -7.97 -1.04 20.79
C LEU A 19 -7.67 -2.53 20.70
N GLY A 20 -6.61 -2.94 20.00
CA GLY A 20 -6.21 -4.34 19.91
C GLY A 20 -5.81 -4.93 21.27
N VAL A 21 -5.06 -4.18 22.07
CA VAL A 21 -4.69 -4.58 23.44
C VAL A 21 -5.92 -4.67 24.34
N LEU A 22 -6.78 -3.65 24.33
CA LEU A 22 -8.00 -3.66 25.14
C LEU A 22 -8.92 -4.80 24.73
N PHE A 23 -9.04 -5.06 23.43
CA PHE A 23 -9.77 -6.19 22.89
C PHE A 23 -9.18 -7.52 23.37
N ALA A 24 -7.86 -7.68 23.39
CA ALA A 24 -7.20 -8.88 23.92
C ALA A 24 -7.44 -9.09 25.41
N LEU A 25 -7.38 -8.02 26.21
CA LEU A 25 -7.62 -8.09 27.65
C LEU A 25 -9.08 -8.43 27.98
N GLN A 26 -10.03 -7.91 27.21
CA GLN A 26 -11.46 -8.14 27.47
C GLN A 26 -11.97 -9.45 26.87
N ASN A 27 -11.30 -9.99 25.84
CA ASN A 27 -11.75 -11.18 25.10
C ASN A 27 -10.79 -12.37 25.32
N THR A 28 -10.68 -12.80 26.58
CA THR A 28 -9.92 -14.00 26.98
C THR A 28 -10.70 -15.30 26.79
N GLN A 29 -11.95 -15.23 26.34
CA GLN A 29 -12.78 -16.40 26.07
C GLN A 29 -12.10 -17.32 25.04
N LEU A 30 -11.97 -18.59 25.39
CA LEU A 30 -11.42 -19.64 24.54
C LEU A 30 -12.49 -20.07 23.55
N VAL A 31 -12.20 -19.92 22.25
CA VAL A 31 -13.10 -20.29 21.16
C VAL A 31 -12.34 -21.20 20.19
N PRO A 32 -12.86 -22.41 19.88
CA PRO A 32 -12.31 -23.24 18.83
C PRO A 32 -12.53 -22.55 17.47
N LEU A 33 -11.51 -22.56 16.61
CA LEU A 33 -11.63 -22.02 15.26
C LEU A 33 -11.76 -23.18 14.27
N ASP A 34 -12.93 -23.30 13.65
CA ASP A 34 -13.19 -24.26 12.58
C ASP A 34 -13.16 -23.54 11.22
N LEU A 35 -12.25 -23.95 10.35
CA LEU A 35 -12.08 -23.40 9.00
C LEU A 35 -12.70 -24.29 7.93
N LEU A 36 -13.65 -25.15 8.30
CA LEU A 36 -14.34 -26.12 7.42
C LEU A 36 -13.43 -27.27 6.94
N VAL A 37 -12.14 -27.02 6.72
CA VAL A 37 -11.12 -27.99 6.31
C VAL A 37 -10.29 -28.48 7.51
N TYR A 38 -10.17 -27.65 8.55
CA TYR A 38 -9.36 -27.94 9.73
C TYR A 38 -9.89 -27.18 10.94
N SER A 39 -9.95 -27.84 12.08
CA SER A 39 -10.35 -27.25 13.36
C SER A 39 -9.12 -27.09 14.25
N PHE A 40 -8.88 -25.87 14.71
CA PHE A 40 -7.79 -25.55 15.61
C PHE A 40 -8.19 -25.75 17.08
N GLU A 41 -7.19 -26.00 17.93
CA GLU A 41 -7.39 -26.03 19.38
C GLU A 41 -7.99 -24.71 19.90
N PRO A 42 -8.83 -24.77 20.96
CA PRO A 42 -9.40 -23.58 21.56
C PRO A 42 -8.31 -22.61 22.01
N ARG A 43 -8.32 -21.41 21.43
CA ARG A 43 -7.47 -20.28 21.81
C ARG A 43 -8.34 -19.06 22.05
N SER A 44 -7.77 -18.02 22.65
CA SER A 44 -8.48 -16.75 22.87
C SER A 44 -9.06 -16.24 21.54
N LEU A 45 -10.34 -15.85 21.55
CA LEU A 45 -10.99 -15.19 20.42
C LEU A 45 -10.17 -14.00 19.93
N ALA A 46 -9.56 -13.27 20.86
CA ALA A 46 -8.72 -12.13 20.52
C ALA A 46 -7.53 -12.51 19.63
N LEU A 47 -6.90 -13.64 19.91
CA LEU A 47 -5.78 -14.13 19.10
C LEU A 47 -6.23 -14.36 17.66
N TRP A 48 -7.38 -14.99 17.45
CA TRP A 48 -7.89 -15.26 16.10
C TRP A 48 -8.15 -13.97 15.31
N VAL A 49 -8.89 -13.04 15.92
CA VAL A 49 -9.25 -11.77 15.27
C VAL A 49 -8.02 -10.90 15.02
N LEU A 50 -7.12 -10.76 15.99
CA LEU A 50 -5.89 -9.97 15.84
C LEU A 50 -4.96 -10.58 14.80
N SER A 51 -4.85 -11.91 14.76
CA SER A 51 -4.05 -12.61 13.75
C SER A 51 -4.60 -12.39 12.35
N ALA A 52 -5.92 -12.54 12.16
CA ALA A 52 -6.58 -12.27 10.89
C ALA A 52 -6.41 -10.80 10.44
N PHE A 53 -6.56 -9.86 11.37
CA PHE A 53 -6.31 -8.43 11.11
C PHE A 53 -4.86 -8.16 10.71
N ALA A 54 -3.89 -8.71 11.44
CA ALA A 54 -2.47 -8.55 11.13
C ALA A 54 -2.12 -9.15 9.77
N LEU A 55 -2.60 -10.36 9.47
CA LEU A 55 -2.40 -11.02 8.18
C LEU A 55 -3.02 -10.22 7.03
N GLY A 56 -4.26 -9.75 7.19
CA GLY A 56 -4.92 -8.90 6.20
C GLY A 56 -4.19 -7.57 6.00
N GLY A 57 -3.71 -6.94 7.07
CA GLY A 57 -2.91 -5.73 7.01
C GLY A 57 -1.59 -5.92 6.26
N VAL A 58 -0.86 -7.00 6.57
CA VAL A 58 0.39 -7.36 5.86
C VAL A 58 0.12 -7.62 4.38
N ALA A 59 -0.92 -8.40 4.06
CA ALA A 59 -1.31 -8.67 2.67
C ALA A 59 -1.65 -7.37 1.92
N GLY A 60 -2.43 -6.48 2.53
CA GLY A 60 -2.77 -5.18 1.96
C GLY A 60 -1.55 -4.29 1.72
N LEU A 61 -0.57 -4.31 2.63
CA LEU A 61 0.71 -3.59 2.48
C LEU A 61 1.55 -4.14 1.33
N VAL A 62 1.61 -5.47 1.18
CA VAL A 62 2.31 -6.12 0.07
C VAL A 62 1.68 -5.72 -1.27
N VAL A 63 0.37 -5.83 -1.40
CA VAL A 63 -0.36 -5.44 -2.62
C VAL A 63 -0.16 -3.96 -2.93
N SER A 64 -0.30 -3.08 -1.94
CA SER A 64 -0.11 -1.64 -2.11
C SER A 64 1.31 -1.29 -2.54
N SER A 65 2.31 -1.98 -1.98
CA SER A 65 3.72 -1.79 -2.31
C SER A 65 4.02 -2.21 -3.75
N ALA A 66 3.46 -3.34 -4.19
CA ALA A 66 3.57 -3.80 -5.57
C ALA A 66 2.96 -2.78 -6.56
N TYR A 67 1.76 -2.28 -6.29
CA TYR A 67 1.12 -1.24 -7.11
C TYR A 67 1.94 0.05 -7.16
N MET A 68 2.48 0.50 -6.02
CA MET A 68 3.31 1.69 -5.97
C MET A 68 4.58 1.52 -6.81
N LEU A 69 5.23 0.35 -6.77
CA LEU A 69 6.41 0.08 -7.56
C LEU A 69 6.09 0.04 -9.07
N GLN A 70 5.00 -0.62 -9.46
CA GLN A 70 4.54 -0.65 -10.85
C GLN A 70 4.24 0.77 -11.36
N SER A 71 3.56 1.59 -10.55
CA SER A 71 3.23 2.98 -10.89
C SER A 71 4.49 3.82 -11.10
N ARG A 72 5.51 3.63 -10.25
CA ARG A 72 6.80 4.33 -10.39
C ARG A 72 7.56 3.89 -11.64
N ALA A 73 7.54 2.60 -11.98
CA ALA A 73 8.15 2.08 -13.19
C ALA A 73 7.48 2.65 -14.46
N ALA A 74 6.14 2.65 -14.51
CA ALA A 74 5.37 3.23 -15.60
C ALA A 74 5.62 4.74 -15.76
N LEU A 75 5.74 5.48 -14.65
CA LEU A 75 6.10 6.90 -14.70
C LEU A 75 7.49 7.11 -15.28
N GLY A 76 8.45 6.25 -14.93
CA GLY A 76 9.81 6.29 -15.47
C GLY A 76 9.86 6.02 -16.98
N SER A 77 9.12 5.02 -17.47
CA SER A 77 9.06 4.73 -18.90
C SER A 77 8.36 5.84 -19.69
N ALA A 78 7.24 6.37 -19.19
CA ALA A 78 6.52 7.48 -19.80
C ALA A 78 7.40 8.75 -19.91
N ARG A 79 8.17 9.07 -18.86
CA ARG A 79 9.13 10.20 -18.89
C ARG A 79 10.21 10.00 -19.95
N ARG A 80 10.73 8.78 -20.11
CA ARG A 80 11.74 8.46 -21.15
C ARG A 80 11.15 8.58 -22.56
N GLN A 81 9.91 8.15 -22.77
CA GLN A 81 9.22 8.30 -24.05
C GLN A 81 9.00 9.77 -24.41
N LEU A 82 8.53 10.58 -23.45
CA LEU A 82 8.39 12.04 -23.63
C LEU A 82 9.72 12.72 -23.97
N ALA A 83 10.81 12.33 -23.32
CA ALA A 83 12.14 12.87 -23.61
C ALA A 83 12.56 12.56 -25.07
N ARG A 84 12.39 11.32 -25.52
CA ARG A 84 12.70 10.92 -26.90
C ARG A 84 11.85 11.65 -27.94
N ALA A 85 10.54 11.74 -27.70
CA ALA A 85 9.62 12.44 -28.59
C ALA A 85 9.97 13.94 -28.73
N ARG A 86 10.37 14.60 -27.62
CA ARG A 86 10.85 15.98 -27.67
C ARG A 86 12.13 16.13 -28.48
N THR A 87 13.11 15.24 -28.30
CA THR A 87 14.37 15.29 -29.08
C THR A 87 14.14 15.10 -30.58
N GLU A 88 13.16 14.30 -30.97
CA GLU A 88 12.81 14.10 -32.39
C GLU A 88 12.14 15.36 -32.99
N LEU A 89 11.24 16.01 -32.25
CA LEU A 89 10.65 17.28 -32.66
C LEU A 89 11.70 18.40 -32.76
N ASP A 90 12.64 18.48 -31.83
CA ASP A 90 13.73 19.45 -31.88
C ASP A 90 14.66 19.20 -33.08
N ARG A 91 14.91 17.92 -33.43
CA ARG A 91 15.65 17.58 -34.66
C ARG A 91 14.90 18.00 -35.91
N GLN A 92 13.59 17.76 -35.99
CA GLN A 92 12.78 18.12 -37.15
C GLN A 92 12.66 19.65 -37.30
N GLY A 93 12.47 20.39 -36.21
CA GLY A 93 12.47 21.86 -36.21
C GLY A 93 13.84 22.48 -36.53
N ALA A 94 14.94 21.83 -36.15
CA ALA A 94 16.29 22.24 -36.56
C ALA A 94 16.62 21.92 -38.03
N THR A 95 15.82 21.05 -38.68
CA THR A 95 15.98 20.65 -40.08
C THR A 95 15.09 21.49 -41.02
N GLU A 96 14.38 22.51 -40.53
CA GLU A 96 13.84 23.59 -41.35
C GLU A 96 14.75 24.85 -41.36
N PRO A 97 15.88 24.86 -42.09
CA PRO A 97 16.52 26.11 -42.48
C PRO A 97 15.80 26.65 -43.73
N GLY A 98 14.75 27.47 -43.54
CA GLY A 98 14.28 28.37 -44.61
C GLY A 98 12.80 28.34 -44.97
N ALA A 99 11.91 28.60 -44.01
CA ALA A 99 10.57 29.10 -44.32
C ALA A 99 10.28 30.34 -43.45
N GLY A 100 10.65 31.52 -43.94
CA GLY A 100 10.30 32.80 -43.30
C GLY A 100 11.27 33.94 -43.58
N VAL A 101 11.46 34.28 -44.87
CA VAL A 101 11.50 35.69 -45.30
C VAL A 101 10.06 36.16 -45.44
#